data_AF-A0A2E7TN35-F1
#
_entry.id   AF-A0A2E7TN35-F1
#
_cell.length_a   1.000
_cell.length_b   1.000
_cell.length_c   1.000
_cell.angle_alpha   90.00
_cell.angle_beta   90.00
_cell.angle_gamma   90.00
#
_symmetry.space_group_name_H-M   'P 1'
#
loop_
_entity.id
_entity.type
_entity.pdbx_description
1 polymer ?
#
loop_
_entity_poly.entity_id
_entity_poly.type
_entity_poly.pdbx_seq_one_letter_code
_entity_poly.pdbx_strand_id
1 'polypeptide(L)'
;MALSGLQLPGTFEPALLSLAQTGKSLEQTVNFEVIDAARDSADGSASVSFYIMSDYDINSHVEYHNSSEDGEDDSFSMTAITLASKDAVNEKLKLPDNSGVSVKAGHISVADPNADDDSGAVAAHAGFPVTLIVSCNDQGLMSVDSLTIGGNAVTGEQNENPGLAQQAYWDINAAPSPDKNSADILQAALTSGDLTTNYSAELAAIRALYNNKSMIESWTIKFSAVAKAPNNTLAAHARHLGRDGSTVFQAGDKLITSGSYGYAVAIVDFEDSATTIVAEQNVFGVLQQTA
;
A
#
# COMPACT_ATOMS: atom_id res chain seq x y z
N MET A 1 11.78 12.91 9.59
CA MET A 1 12.05 13.19 11.01
C MET A 1 11.14 12.26 11.79
N ALA A 2 11.69 11.42 12.68
CA ALA A 2 10.87 10.45 13.41
C ALA A 2 10.00 11.18 14.46
N LEU A 3 8.77 10.72 14.66
CA LEU A 3 7.82 11.28 15.62
C LEU A 3 8.09 10.67 16.99
N SER A 4 8.15 11.47 18.05
CA SER A 4 8.33 11.00 19.42
C SER A 4 7.11 11.27 20.31
N GLY A 5 6.88 10.40 21.30
CA GLY A 5 5.77 10.49 22.25
C GLY A 5 5.84 9.39 23.30
N LEU A 6 5.10 9.55 24.40
CA LEU A 6 5.02 8.55 25.47
C LEU A 6 4.38 7.28 24.94
N GLN A 7 5.07 6.15 25.07
CA GLN A 7 4.52 4.86 24.67
C GLN A 7 3.75 4.21 25.82
N LEU A 8 2.51 3.79 25.57
CA LEU A 8 1.65 3.12 26.54
C LEU A 8 1.10 1.79 25.99
N PRO A 9 0.77 0.81 26.85
CA PRO A 9 0.14 -0.44 26.44
C PRO A 9 -1.11 -0.19 25.59
N GLY A 10 -1.12 -0.70 24.36
CA GLY A 10 -2.19 -0.43 23.40
C GLY A 10 -2.05 -1.21 22.10
N THR A 11 -3.12 -1.26 21.32
CA THR A 11 -3.16 -1.90 20.00
C THR A 11 -3.56 -0.91 18.92
N PHE A 12 -3.05 -1.13 17.71
CA PHE A 12 -3.45 -0.42 16.51
C PHE A 12 -3.97 -1.43 15.48
N GLU A 13 -5.19 -1.22 15.00
CA GLU A 13 -5.92 -2.18 14.17
C GLU A 13 -6.49 -1.46 12.92
N PRO A 14 -5.74 -1.40 11.80
CA PRO A 14 -6.27 -0.94 10.52
C PRO A 14 -7.05 -2.04 9.79
N ALA A 15 -8.14 -1.67 9.13
CA ALA A 15 -8.81 -2.48 8.13
C ALA A 15 -8.30 -2.06 6.75
N LEU A 16 -7.68 -2.99 6.04
CA LEU A 16 -7.18 -2.77 4.69
C LEU A 16 -8.25 -3.11 3.66
N LEU A 17 -8.27 -2.34 2.57
CA LEU A 17 -9.10 -2.66 1.41
C LEU A 17 -8.59 -3.97 0.80
N SER A 18 -9.45 -4.99 0.66
CA SER A 18 -9.05 -6.26 0.06
C SER A 18 -8.81 -6.06 -1.44
N LEU A 19 -7.56 -6.04 -1.87
CA LEU A 19 -7.20 -6.33 -3.25
C LEU A 19 -7.33 -7.86 -3.45
N ALA A 20 -7.79 -8.31 -4.61
CA ALA A 20 -7.99 -9.74 -4.90
C ALA A 20 -6.73 -10.56 -4.52
N GLN A 21 -6.92 -11.62 -3.72
CA GLN A 21 -5.84 -12.41 -3.11
C GLN A 21 -5.66 -13.76 -3.79
N THR A 22 -4.41 -14.24 -3.86
CA THR A 22 -4.08 -15.67 -3.92
C THR A 22 -2.81 -15.96 -3.09
N GLY A 23 -2.94 -16.85 -2.09
CA GLY A 23 -1.90 -17.77 -1.57
C GLY A 23 -0.64 -17.23 -0.85
N LYS A 24 -0.12 -17.99 0.13
CA LYS A 24 1.09 -17.67 0.93
C LYS A 24 2.29 -18.57 0.59
N SER A 25 3.51 -17.99 0.60
CA SER A 25 4.82 -18.66 0.87
C SER A 25 5.90 -17.55 0.93
N LEU A 26 6.91 -17.47 1.82
CA LEU A 26 7.75 -18.47 2.50
C LEU A 26 8.42 -17.78 3.73
N GLU A 27 8.43 -18.42 4.91
CA GLU A 27 8.97 -17.83 6.16
C GLU A 27 10.41 -18.30 6.47
N GLN A 28 11.30 -17.35 6.79
CA GLN A 28 12.59 -17.61 7.44
C GLN A 28 12.81 -16.56 8.54
N THR A 29 13.02 -16.99 9.78
CA THR A 29 13.25 -16.09 10.91
C THR A 29 14.74 -16.04 11.27
N VAL A 30 15.30 -14.85 11.22
CA VAL A 30 16.61 -14.52 11.81
C VAL A 30 16.33 -13.81 13.12
N ASN A 31 16.87 -14.31 14.24
CA ASN A 31 16.63 -13.73 15.55
C ASN A 31 17.67 -12.67 15.89
N PHE A 32 17.20 -11.49 16.29
CA PHE A 32 17.98 -10.41 16.89
C PHE A 32 17.91 -10.56 18.42
N GLU A 33 19.05 -10.63 19.09
CA GLU A 33 19.11 -10.68 20.55
C GLU A 33 19.45 -9.29 21.12
N VAL A 34 18.72 -8.90 22.17
CA VAL A 34 18.91 -7.64 22.90
C VAL A 34 19.14 -7.96 24.37
N ILE A 35 20.06 -7.20 24.98
CA ILE A 35 20.24 -7.17 26.44
C ILE A 35 19.74 -5.81 26.92
N ASP A 36 18.66 -5.83 27.70
CA ASP A 36 18.04 -4.64 28.28
C ASP A 36 18.40 -4.48 29.75
N ALA A 37 18.45 -3.22 30.21
CA ALA A 37 18.53 -2.84 31.61
C ALA A 37 17.45 -1.78 31.90
N ALA A 38 16.74 -1.93 33.02
CA ALA A 38 15.74 -0.96 33.45
C ALA A 38 16.42 0.40 33.74
N ARG A 39 15.80 1.49 33.28
CA ARG A 39 16.20 2.85 33.62
C ARG A 39 15.37 3.33 34.82
N ASP A 40 16.03 3.90 35.82
CA ASP A 40 15.37 4.43 37.03
C ASP A 40 14.57 5.73 36.77
N SER A 41 14.73 6.36 35.59
CA SER A 41 14.11 7.65 35.27
C SER A 41 13.96 7.94 33.75
N ALA A 42 13.43 6.99 32.97
CA ALA A 42 13.11 7.25 31.56
C ALA A 42 11.74 7.94 31.43
N ASP A 43 11.63 8.90 30.51
CA ASP A 43 10.40 9.61 30.17
C ASP A 43 9.34 8.72 29.49
N GLY A 44 9.71 7.49 29.12
CA GLY A 44 8.86 6.52 28.43
C GLY A 44 8.62 6.87 26.95
N SER A 45 9.37 7.79 26.37
CA SER A 45 9.16 8.20 24.97
C SER A 45 9.71 7.16 23.98
N ALA A 46 8.91 6.85 22.97
CA ALA A 46 9.31 6.07 21.81
C ALA A 46 9.37 6.98 20.58
N SER A 47 10.25 6.64 19.63
CA SER A 47 10.32 7.30 18.34
C SER A 47 9.88 6.36 17.23
N VAL A 48 8.93 6.79 16.40
CA VAL A 48 8.33 6.00 15.33
C VAL A 48 8.43 6.74 13.99
N SER A 49 8.70 5.99 12.92
CA SER A 49 8.81 6.52 11.56
C SER A 49 7.47 6.58 10.83
N PHE A 50 6.58 5.63 11.12
CA PHE A 50 5.28 5.50 10.46
C PHE A 50 4.14 5.43 11.48
N TYR A 51 3.06 6.14 11.18
CA TYR A 51 1.96 6.33 12.10
C TYR A 51 0.65 6.70 11.40
N ILE A 52 -0.45 6.44 12.10
CA ILE A 52 -1.71 7.17 11.92
C ILE A 52 -1.97 7.94 13.19
N MET A 53 -2.15 9.26 13.05
CA MET A 53 -2.29 10.18 14.17
C MET A 53 -3.62 10.93 14.11
N SER A 54 -4.23 11.16 15.27
CA SER A 54 -5.38 12.04 15.42
C SER A 54 -5.25 12.91 16.66
N ASP A 55 -5.83 14.10 16.60
CA ASP A 55 -5.97 15.00 17.73
C ASP A 55 -7.01 14.43 18.73
N TYR A 56 -6.69 14.45 20.03
CA TYR A 56 -7.51 13.90 21.09
C TYR A 56 -7.28 14.63 22.42
N ASP A 57 -8.31 14.75 23.28
CA ASP A 57 -8.12 15.25 24.64
C ASP A 57 -7.72 14.10 25.59
N ILE A 58 -6.42 13.81 25.62
CA ILE A 58 -5.81 12.73 26.39
C ILE A 58 -6.00 12.98 27.89
N ASN A 59 -5.86 14.22 28.35
CA ASN A 59 -5.99 14.57 29.76
C ASN A 59 -7.39 14.29 30.33
N SER A 60 -8.44 14.30 29.50
CA SER A 60 -9.80 13.93 29.95
C SER A 60 -9.91 12.48 30.46
N HIS A 61 -8.93 11.63 30.14
CA HIS A 61 -8.85 10.24 30.59
C HIS A 61 -7.84 10.02 31.72
N VAL A 62 -7.09 11.05 32.12
CA VAL A 62 -6.05 10.97 33.16
C VAL A 62 -6.59 11.47 34.50
N GLU A 63 -6.34 10.69 35.54
CA GLU A 63 -6.65 11.08 36.92
C GLU A 63 -5.37 11.18 37.74
N TYR A 64 -5.24 12.29 38.46
CA TYR A 64 -4.18 12.54 39.43
C TYR A 64 -4.68 12.22 40.84
N HIS A 65 -3.86 11.52 41.61
CA HIS A 65 -4.16 11.11 42.98
C HIS A 65 -3.01 11.54 43.88
N ASN A 66 -3.24 12.61 44.64
CA ASN A 66 -2.30 13.10 45.63
C ASN A 66 -2.13 12.11 46.79
N SER A 67 -0.89 11.85 47.19
CA SER A 67 -0.58 11.20 48.46
C SER A 67 0.43 12.04 49.24
N SER A 68 -0.08 12.75 50.26
CA SER A 68 0.61 13.51 51.33
C SER A 68 1.89 14.29 50.97
N GLU A 69 1.77 15.63 51.06
CA GLU A 69 2.75 16.72 51.28
C GLU A 69 4.10 16.80 50.53
N ASP A 70 4.76 15.72 50.11
CA ASP A 70 6.09 15.78 49.47
C ASP A 70 6.08 15.60 47.94
N GLY A 71 4.96 15.19 47.34
CA GLY A 71 4.78 15.10 45.89
C GLY A 71 5.57 13.97 45.21
N GLU A 72 6.29 13.15 45.99
CA GLU A 72 7.11 12.04 45.48
C GLU A 72 6.35 10.70 45.40
N ASP A 73 5.19 10.58 46.06
CA ASP A 73 4.31 9.39 46.03
C ASP A 73 3.02 9.59 45.18
N ASP A 74 2.92 10.73 44.48
CA ASP A 74 1.73 11.02 43.68
C ASP A 74 1.49 9.94 42.61
N SER A 75 0.25 9.46 42.56
CA SER A 75 -0.13 8.38 41.67
C SER A 75 -1.03 8.86 40.54
N PHE A 76 -0.81 8.31 39.36
CA PHE A 76 -1.57 8.64 38.16
C PHE A 76 -2.31 7.40 37.68
N SER A 77 -3.47 7.58 37.09
CA SER A 77 -4.18 6.51 36.37
C SER A 77 -4.74 7.04 35.06
N MET A 78 -5.00 6.13 34.12
CA MET A 78 -5.64 6.46 32.86
C MET A 78 -6.75 5.45 32.58
N THR A 79 -7.93 5.92 32.22
CA THR A 79 -8.98 5.03 31.69
C THR A 79 -8.61 4.58 30.28
N ALA A 80 -9.17 3.46 29.82
CA ALA A 80 -8.90 2.98 28.47
C ALA A 80 -9.42 3.99 27.42
N ILE A 81 -8.65 4.18 26.35
CA ILE A 81 -9.02 5.04 25.22
C ILE A 81 -9.27 4.14 24.01
N THR A 82 -10.32 4.43 23.25
CA THR A 82 -10.58 3.81 21.94
C THR A 82 -11.04 4.89 20.98
N LEU A 83 -10.29 5.07 19.89
CA LEU A 83 -10.61 6.02 18.83
C LEU A 83 -10.71 5.27 17.50
N ALA A 84 -11.88 5.34 16.87
CA ALA A 84 -12.09 4.82 15.52
C ALA A 84 -11.90 5.94 14.48
N SER A 85 -11.51 5.58 13.26
CA SER A 85 -11.24 6.54 12.18
C SER A 85 -12.41 7.47 11.87
N LYS A 86 -13.66 6.98 12.01
CA LYS A 86 -14.87 7.78 11.79
C LYS A 86 -15.05 8.95 12.78
N ASP A 87 -14.42 8.84 13.95
CA ASP A 87 -14.50 9.83 15.05
C ASP A 87 -13.20 10.64 15.15
N ALA A 88 -12.26 10.45 14.22
CA ALA A 88 -10.96 11.10 14.21
C ALA A 88 -11.08 12.60 13.89
N VAL A 89 -10.24 13.40 14.55
CA VAL A 89 -10.09 14.83 14.31
C VAL A 89 -8.67 15.11 13.82
N ASN A 90 -8.54 15.98 12.81
CA ASN A 90 -7.26 16.40 12.21
C ASN A 90 -6.30 15.24 11.93
N GLU A 91 -6.84 14.20 11.30
CA GLU A 91 -6.11 12.98 10.97
C GLU A 91 -4.85 13.27 10.14
N LYS A 92 -3.74 12.59 10.48
CA LYS A 92 -2.49 12.63 9.72
C LYS A 92 -1.93 11.24 9.57
N LEU A 93 -1.67 10.84 8.34
CA LEU A 93 -1.02 9.57 8.02
C LEU A 93 0.43 9.83 7.64
N LYS A 94 1.30 8.93 8.08
CA LYS A 94 2.63 8.74 7.54
C LYS A 94 2.86 7.25 7.41
N LEU A 95 2.44 6.69 6.29
CA LEU A 95 2.62 5.28 5.96
C LEU A 95 3.91 5.07 5.15
N PRO A 96 4.43 3.84 5.12
CA PRO A 96 5.47 3.46 4.18
C PRO A 96 5.01 3.67 2.74
N ASP A 97 5.84 4.34 1.95
CA ASP A 97 5.58 4.68 0.56
C ASP A 97 6.58 4.02 -0.39
N ASN A 98 6.18 3.86 -1.64
CA ASN A 98 7.07 3.45 -2.72
C ASN A 98 6.50 3.91 -4.07
N SER A 99 7.36 4.11 -5.07
CA SER A 99 6.93 4.59 -6.37
C SER A 99 7.61 3.88 -7.53
N GLY A 100 6.93 3.89 -8.68
CA GLY A 100 7.49 3.34 -9.92
C GLY A 100 7.63 1.81 -9.94
N VAL A 101 6.81 1.09 -9.17
CA VAL A 101 6.88 -0.37 -9.11
C VAL A 101 6.21 -0.97 -10.34
N SER A 102 6.97 -1.77 -11.09
CA SER A 102 6.50 -2.46 -12.28
C SER A 102 5.84 -3.79 -11.93
N VAL A 103 4.62 -3.98 -12.45
CA VAL A 103 3.80 -5.19 -12.29
C VAL A 103 3.42 -5.69 -13.69
N LYS A 104 3.50 -7.00 -13.89
CA LYS A 104 3.01 -7.63 -15.12
C LYS A 104 1.48 -7.62 -15.14
N ALA A 105 0.87 -6.85 -16.03
CA ALA A 105 -0.59 -6.73 -16.09
C ALA A 105 -1.25 -7.69 -17.09
N GLY A 106 -0.48 -8.28 -18.00
CA GLY A 106 -0.99 -9.20 -19.00
C GLY A 106 -0.01 -9.47 -20.14
N HIS A 107 -0.48 -10.24 -21.11
CA HIS A 107 0.25 -10.55 -22.34
C HIS A 107 -0.74 -10.72 -23.49
N ILE A 108 -0.45 -10.12 -24.64
CA ILE A 108 -1.23 -10.32 -25.87
C ILE A 108 -0.42 -11.20 -26.82
N SER A 109 -0.91 -12.42 -27.01
CA SER A 109 -0.32 -13.37 -27.95
C SER A 109 -0.77 -13.05 -29.37
N VAL A 110 0.12 -13.22 -30.34
CA VAL A 110 -0.16 -13.05 -31.76
C VAL A 110 0.08 -14.36 -32.47
N ALA A 111 -0.87 -14.75 -33.32
CA ALA A 111 -0.83 -15.95 -34.13
C ALA A 111 -0.94 -15.54 -35.60
N ASP A 112 0.06 -15.87 -36.41
CA ASP A 112 -0.04 -15.77 -37.87
C ASP A 112 -0.28 -17.19 -38.42
N PRO A 113 -1.49 -17.50 -38.92
CA PRO A 113 -1.81 -18.83 -39.44
C PRO A 113 -1.00 -19.21 -40.69
N ASN A 114 -0.36 -18.23 -41.34
CA ASN A 114 0.46 -18.42 -42.53
C ASN A 114 1.96 -18.38 -42.25
N ALA A 115 2.38 -18.17 -41.00
CA ALA A 115 3.78 -18.26 -40.64
C ALA A 115 4.22 -19.72 -40.78
N ASP A 116 4.87 -20.01 -41.91
CA ASP A 116 5.51 -21.28 -42.23
C ASP A 116 6.66 -21.51 -41.22
N ASP A 117 6.33 -22.11 -40.09
CA ASP A 117 7.26 -22.93 -39.35
C ASP A 117 7.21 -24.31 -40.06
N ASP A 118 8.37 -24.76 -40.53
CA ASP A 118 8.58 -26.04 -41.25
C ASP A 118 8.25 -27.28 -40.38
N SER A 119 7.60 -27.09 -39.21
CA SER A 119 7.15 -28.10 -38.25
C SER A 119 5.62 -28.15 -38.05
N GLY A 120 4.85 -27.31 -38.76
CA GLY A 120 3.38 -27.31 -38.70
C GLY A 120 2.80 -26.72 -37.41
N ALA A 121 3.61 -26.01 -36.63
CA ALA A 121 3.17 -25.18 -35.52
C ALA A 121 2.99 -23.74 -36.01
N VAL A 122 1.90 -23.08 -35.63
CA VAL A 122 1.76 -21.63 -35.82
C VAL A 122 2.96 -20.98 -35.12
N ALA A 123 3.88 -20.36 -35.86
CA ALA A 123 5.03 -19.71 -35.24
C ALA A 123 4.50 -18.67 -34.24
N ALA A 124 4.69 -18.93 -32.95
CA ALA A 124 4.28 -18.00 -31.92
C ALA A 124 5.15 -16.75 -32.09
N HIS A 125 4.61 -15.70 -32.70
CA HIS A 125 5.27 -14.41 -32.71
C HIS A 125 5.43 -13.96 -31.25
N ALA A 126 6.57 -13.35 -30.94
CA ALA A 126 6.78 -12.74 -29.62
C ALA A 126 5.62 -11.78 -29.34
N GLY A 127 4.82 -12.08 -28.32
CA GLY A 127 3.63 -11.30 -28.01
C GLY A 127 3.95 -9.95 -27.39
N PHE A 128 2.91 -9.17 -27.12
CA PHE A 128 3.01 -7.83 -26.56
C PHE A 128 2.78 -7.88 -25.04
N PRO A 129 3.81 -7.69 -24.21
CA PRO A 129 3.63 -7.65 -22.76
C PRO A 129 2.85 -6.39 -22.34
N VAL A 130 1.96 -6.53 -21.36
CA VAL A 130 1.24 -5.41 -20.76
C VAL A 130 1.88 -5.12 -19.40
N THR A 131 2.40 -3.91 -19.22
CA THR A 131 3.11 -3.49 -18.01
C THR A 131 2.34 -2.39 -17.30
N LEU A 132 2.08 -2.60 -16.01
CA LEU A 132 1.50 -1.61 -15.11
C LEU A 132 2.61 -1.04 -14.22
N ILE A 133 2.68 0.27 -14.08
CA ILE A 133 3.55 0.95 -13.12
C ILE A 133 2.66 1.64 -12.09
N VAL A 134 2.85 1.30 -10.82
CA VAL A 134 2.09 1.85 -9.70
C VAL A 134 2.99 2.50 -8.65
N SER A 135 2.38 3.40 -7.90
CA SER A 135 2.95 4.00 -6.70
C SER A 135 1.95 3.91 -5.55
N CYS A 136 2.45 3.84 -4.31
CA CYS A 136 1.66 3.99 -3.10
C CYS A 136 2.30 5.12 -2.27
N ASN A 137 1.56 6.18 -2.01
CA ASN A 137 2.10 7.31 -1.25
C ASN A 137 1.99 7.11 0.27
N ASP A 138 2.53 8.06 1.03
CA ASP A 138 2.55 8.01 2.50
C ASP A 138 1.19 8.25 3.16
N GLN A 139 0.14 8.49 2.39
CA GLN A 139 -1.25 8.52 2.84
C GLN A 139 -1.97 7.19 2.55
N GLY A 140 -1.28 6.20 1.97
CA GLY A 140 -1.86 4.91 1.59
C GLY A 140 -2.69 4.98 0.32
N LEU A 141 -2.51 6.01 -0.50
CA LEU A 141 -3.20 6.14 -1.77
C LEU A 141 -2.37 5.48 -2.88
N MET A 142 -2.99 4.49 -3.54
CA MET A 142 -2.45 3.88 -4.75
C MET A 142 -2.72 4.78 -5.96
N SER A 143 -1.71 4.94 -6.82
CA SER A 143 -1.81 5.59 -8.11
C SER A 143 -1.25 4.70 -9.22
N VAL A 144 -1.79 4.86 -10.42
CA VAL A 144 -1.24 4.26 -11.63
C VAL A 144 -0.43 5.33 -12.35
N ASP A 145 0.88 5.15 -12.39
CA ASP A 145 1.80 6.08 -13.06
C ASP A 145 1.77 5.85 -14.57
N SER A 146 1.74 4.58 -14.98
CA SER A 146 1.57 4.20 -16.38
C SER A 146 0.96 2.81 -16.53
N LEU A 147 0.31 2.56 -17.66
CA LEU A 147 -0.16 1.24 -18.08
C LEU A 147 0.01 1.18 -19.59
N THR A 148 0.88 0.30 -20.07
CA THR A 148 1.31 0.27 -21.47
C THR A 148 1.34 -1.15 -22.02
N ILE A 149 1.05 -1.25 -23.32
CA ILE A 149 1.33 -2.44 -24.12
C ILE A 149 2.71 -2.21 -24.75
N GLY A 150 3.69 -3.01 -24.36
CA GLY A 150 5.04 -3.00 -24.91
C GLY A 150 5.22 -4.04 -26.01
N GLY A 151 6.44 -4.17 -26.55
CA GLY A 151 6.76 -5.12 -27.62
C GLY A 151 7.06 -4.44 -28.95
N ASN A 152 7.70 -5.18 -29.84
CA ASN A 152 8.01 -4.74 -31.20
C ASN A 152 6.83 -5.02 -32.13
N ALA A 153 6.72 -4.28 -33.23
CA ALA A 153 5.72 -4.57 -34.24
C ALA A 153 5.91 -5.98 -34.82
N VAL A 154 4.80 -6.66 -35.06
CA VAL A 154 4.75 -7.99 -35.68
C VAL A 154 4.20 -7.84 -37.09
N THR A 155 4.89 -8.37 -38.09
CA THR A 155 4.40 -8.39 -39.47
C THR A 155 3.88 -9.78 -39.79
N GLY A 156 2.61 -9.86 -40.21
CA GLY A 156 2.03 -11.06 -40.77
C GLY A 156 2.15 -11.03 -42.29
N GLU A 157 2.38 -12.19 -42.90
CA GLU A 157 2.63 -12.31 -44.33
C GLU A 157 1.67 -13.30 -44.99
N GLN A 158 1.29 -13.01 -46.24
CA GLN A 158 0.46 -13.86 -47.08
C GLN A 158 1.24 -14.23 -48.33
N ASN A 159 1.34 -15.53 -48.61
CA ASN A 159 1.88 -16.00 -49.87
C ASN A 159 1.00 -15.55 -51.04
N GLU A 160 1.65 -14.95 -52.04
CA GLU A 160 1.05 -14.48 -53.30
C GLU A 160 0.37 -15.64 -54.04
N ASN A 161 -0.85 -15.40 -54.49
CA ASN A 161 -1.60 -16.27 -55.37
C ASN A 161 -2.13 -15.45 -56.56
N PRO A 162 -1.52 -15.60 -57.75
CA PRO A 162 -1.82 -14.76 -58.91
C PRO A 162 -3.25 -14.95 -59.47
N GLY A 163 -4.03 -15.91 -58.95
CA GLY A 163 -5.43 -16.12 -59.30
C GLY A 163 -6.43 -15.37 -58.41
N LEU A 164 -5.98 -14.67 -57.36
CA LEU A 164 -6.83 -14.03 -56.36
C LEU A 164 -6.43 -12.56 -56.18
N ALA A 165 -7.37 -11.71 -55.75
CA ALA A 165 -7.04 -10.43 -55.14
C ALA A 165 -6.97 -10.64 -53.63
N GLN A 166 -5.80 -10.43 -53.03
CA GLN A 166 -5.51 -10.79 -51.64
C GLN A 166 -5.17 -9.56 -50.81
N GLN A 167 -5.78 -9.42 -49.63
CA GLN A 167 -5.42 -8.35 -48.69
C GLN A 167 -5.26 -8.93 -47.29
N ALA A 168 -4.02 -8.99 -46.83
CA ALA A 168 -3.63 -9.34 -45.48
C ALA A 168 -4.06 -8.23 -44.51
N TYR A 169 -4.60 -8.63 -43.37
CA TYR A 169 -5.03 -7.73 -42.31
C TYR A 169 -4.99 -8.45 -40.96
N TRP A 170 -4.86 -7.68 -39.89
CA TRP A 170 -5.08 -8.16 -38.53
C TRP A 170 -6.54 -7.99 -38.15
N ASP A 171 -7.12 -8.98 -37.47
CA ASP A 171 -8.55 -9.04 -37.11
C ASP A 171 -9.02 -7.93 -36.14
N ILE A 172 -8.09 -7.22 -35.51
CA ILE A 172 -8.36 -5.99 -34.76
C ILE A 172 -8.72 -4.80 -35.66
N ASN A 173 -8.44 -4.89 -36.96
CA ASN A 173 -8.77 -3.87 -37.95
C ASN A 173 -10.05 -4.25 -38.69
N ALA A 174 -10.69 -3.25 -39.32
CA ALA A 174 -11.82 -3.52 -40.18
C ALA A 174 -11.42 -4.44 -41.33
N ALA A 175 -12.14 -5.56 -41.49
CA ALA A 175 -11.86 -6.52 -42.54
C ALA A 175 -11.97 -5.84 -43.92
N PRO A 176 -10.93 -5.95 -44.77
CA PRO A 176 -11.00 -5.43 -46.13
C PRO A 176 -12.01 -6.24 -46.95
N SER A 177 -12.59 -5.60 -47.97
CA SER A 177 -13.49 -6.24 -48.93
C SER A 177 -12.91 -6.10 -50.35
N PRO A 178 -11.85 -6.86 -50.69
CA PRO A 178 -11.25 -6.79 -52.02
C PRO A 178 -12.25 -7.27 -53.08
N ASP A 179 -12.28 -6.56 -54.21
CA ASP A 179 -12.94 -7.00 -55.44
C ASP A 179 -11.93 -7.61 -56.42
N LYS A 180 -12.43 -8.13 -57.54
CA LYS A 180 -11.60 -8.79 -58.57
C LYS A 180 -10.50 -7.92 -59.20
N ASN A 181 -10.52 -6.61 -58.98
CA ASN A 181 -9.54 -5.66 -59.53
C ASN A 181 -8.68 -5.02 -58.42
N SER A 182 -8.90 -5.40 -57.16
CA SER A 182 -8.20 -4.84 -56.01
C SER A 182 -6.73 -5.24 -56.07
N ALA A 183 -5.85 -4.31 -55.70
CA ALA A 183 -4.43 -4.59 -55.60
C ALA A 183 -4.16 -5.50 -54.40
N ASP A 184 -3.14 -6.34 -54.55
CA ASP A 184 -2.69 -7.23 -53.49
C ASP A 184 -1.98 -6.46 -52.38
N ILE A 185 -2.33 -6.78 -51.14
CA ILE A 185 -1.65 -6.33 -49.92
C ILE A 185 -1.23 -7.61 -49.22
N LEU A 186 0.02 -8.04 -49.40
CA LEU A 186 0.47 -9.34 -48.91
C LEU A 186 1.04 -9.30 -47.48
N GLN A 187 1.12 -8.12 -46.87
CA GLN A 187 1.70 -7.96 -45.54
C GLN A 187 0.90 -6.96 -44.73
N ALA A 188 0.79 -7.22 -43.43
CA ALA A 188 0.18 -6.30 -42.47
C ALA A 188 1.01 -6.25 -41.19
N ALA A 189 1.32 -5.03 -40.71
CA ALA A 189 1.98 -4.84 -39.43
C ALA A 189 0.96 -4.63 -38.30
N LEU A 190 1.20 -5.26 -37.16
CA LEU A 190 0.50 -5.08 -35.90
C LEU A 190 1.44 -4.38 -34.93
N THR A 191 1.04 -3.22 -34.42
CA THR A 191 1.85 -2.44 -33.47
C THR A 191 1.22 -2.41 -32.08
N SER A 192 2.01 -2.06 -31.06
CA SER A 192 1.50 -1.79 -29.72
C SER A 192 0.50 -0.63 -29.69
N GLY A 193 0.60 0.32 -30.62
CA GLY A 193 -0.35 1.43 -30.78
C GLY A 193 -1.72 0.95 -31.25
N ASP A 194 -1.76 0.01 -32.18
CA ASP A 194 -3.01 -0.60 -32.67
C ASP A 194 -3.70 -1.37 -31.52
N LEU A 195 -2.92 -2.17 -30.79
CA LEU A 195 -3.40 -2.91 -29.62
C LEU A 195 -3.86 -1.99 -28.49
N THR A 196 -3.16 -0.87 -28.25
CA THR A 196 -3.56 0.11 -27.23
C THR A 196 -4.90 0.76 -27.58
N THR A 197 -5.15 0.99 -28.86
CA THR A 197 -6.43 1.53 -29.34
C THR A 197 -7.54 0.49 -29.17
N ASN A 198 -7.30 -0.74 -29.63
CA ASN A 198 -8.25 -1.84 -29.59
C ASN A 198 -8.65 -2.21 -28.15
N TYR A 199 -7.68 -2.32 -27.24
CA TYR A 199 -7.88 -2.72 -25.83
C TYR A 199 -8.02 -1.54 -24.86
N SER A 200 -8.35 -0.35 -25.37
CA SER A 200 -8.40 0.87 -24.54
C SER A 200 -9.39 0.79 -23.37
N ALA A 201 -10.51 0.07 -23.54
CA ALA A 201 -11.51 -0.12 -22.50
C ALA A 201 -10.99 -1.04 -21.37
N GLU A 202 -10.32 -2.13 -21.71
CA GLU A 202 -9.71 -3.08 -20.79
C GLU A 202 -8.57 -2.42 -20.01
N LEU A 203 -7.72 -1.64 -20.69
CA LEU A 203 -6.66 -0.87 -20.03
C LEU A 203 -7.25 0.16 -19.05
N ALA A 204 -8.34 0.83 -19.42
CA ALA A 204 -9.04 1.76 -18.52
C ALA A 204 -9.64 1.04 -17.31
N ALA A 205 -10.20 -0.16 -17.50
CA ALA A 205 -10.72 -0.98 -16.41
C ALA A 205 -9.62 -1.42 -15.45
N ILE A 206 -8.48 -1.93 -15.95
CA ILE A 206 -7.31 -2.29 -15.14
C ILE A 206 -6.82 -1.06 -14.37
N ARG A 207 -6.70 0.09 -15.03
CA ARG A 207 -6.28 1.34 -14.36
C ARG A 207 -7.23 1.70 -13.22
N ALA A 208 -8.54 1.56 -13.41
CA ALA A 208 -9.54 1.89 -12.40
C ALA A 208 -9.52 0.96 -11.18
N LEU A 209 -8.93 -0.24 -11.29
CA LEU A 209 -8.75 -1.15 -10.15
C LEU A 209 -7.74 -0.62 -9.13
N TYR A 210 -6.70 0.10 -9.57
CA TYR A 210 -5.58 0.52 -8.72
C TYR A 210 -5.49 2.03 -8.54
N ASN A 211 -5.96 2.82 -9.51
CA ASN A 211 -5.81 4.26 -9.46
C ASN A 211 -6.76 4.89 -8.44
N ASN A 212 -6.21 5.76 -7.59
CA ASN A 212 -6.94 6.49 -6.56
C ASN A 212 -7.65 5.54 -5.57
N LYS A 213 -6.98 4.45 -5.18
CA LYS A 213 -7.48 3.51 -4.16
C LYS A 213 -6.80 3.75 -2.83
N SER A 214 -7.61 4.00 -1.79
CA SER A 214 -7.11 4.01 -0.43
C SER A 214 -6.87 2.58 0.03
N MET A 215 -5.65 2.29 0.47
CA MET A 215 -5.29 0.99 1.03
C MET A 215 -5.78 0.83 2.47
N ILE A 216 -6.09 1.94 3.15
CA ILE A 216 -6.69 1.95 4.49
C ILE A 216 -8.15 2.38 4.38
N GLU A 217 -9.07 1.49 4.75
CA GLU A 217 -10.51 1.78 4.75
C GLU A 217 -10.96 2.37 6.08
N SER A 218 -10.43 1.81 7.17
CA SER A 218 -10.69 2.27 8.53
C SER A 218 -9.56 1.86 9.44
N TRP A 219 -9.53 2.42 10.64
CA TRP A 219 -8.58 2.02 11.67
C TRP A 219 -9.16 2.30 13.05
N THR A 220 -8.60 1.62 14.04
CA THR A 220 -8.88 1.88 15.46
C THR A 220 -7.58 1.95 16.24
N ILE A 221 -7.43 2.99 17.06
CA ILE A 221 -6.36 3.17 18.03
C ILE A 221 -6.92 2.85 19.42
N LYS A 222 -6.28 1.93 20.15
CA LYS A 222 -6.68 1.55 21.51
C LYS A 222 -5.53 1.69 22.49
N PHE A 223 -5.79 2.33 23.62
CA PHE A 223 -4.89 2.32 24.78
C PHE A 223 -5.56 1.60 25.94
N SER A 224 -4.81 0.72 26.58
CA SER A 224 -5.26 0.02 27.78
C SER A 224 -5.28 0.98 28.98
N ALA A 225 -6.17 0.71 29.94
CA ALA A 225 -6.18 1.45 31.18
C ALA A 225 -4.85 1.32 31.91
N VAL A 226 -4.36 2.41 32.49
CA VAL A 226 -3.18 2.43 33.36
C VAL A 226 -3.69 2.47 34.79
N ALA A 227 -3.43 1.40 35.54
CA ALA A 227 -3.85 1.30 36.94
C ALA A 227 -3.13 2.34 37.81
N LYS A 228 -3.84 2.86 38.81
CA LYS A 228 -3.32 3.82 39.78
C LYS A 228 -2.08 3.27 40.48
N ALA A 229 -0.94 3.92 40.29
CA ALA A 229 0.30 3.64 41.00
C ALA A 229 1.27 4.83 40.91
N PRO A 230 2.13 5.06 41.92
CA PRO A 230 3.16 6.12 41.90
C PRO A 230 4.32 5.83 40.93
N ASN A 231 4.49 4.56 40.56
CA ASN A 231 5.60 4.06 39.75
C ASN A 231 5.15 3.48 38.40
N ASN A 232 3.95 3.79 37.92
CA ASN A 232 3.58 3.44 36.55
C ASN A 232 4.22 4.40 35.53
N THR A 233 4.19 4.00 34.26
CA THR A 233 4.79 4.76 33.15
C THR A 233 4.26 6.20 33.06
N LEU A 234 2.97 6.41 33.36
CA LEU A 234 2.36 7.74 33.32
C LEU A 234 2.85 8.64 34.46
N ALA A 235 2.97 8.10 35.67
CA ALA A 235 3.49 8.80 36.84
C ALA A 235 4.99 9.11 36.67
N ALA A 236 5.76 8.20 36.08
CA ALA A 236 7.16 8.46 35.73
C ALA A 236 7.29 9.58 34.69
N HIS A 237 6.42 9.59 33.66
CA HIS A 237 6.39 10.63 32.65
C HIS A 237 5.98 12.00 33.23
N ALA A 238 4.93 12.05 34.05
CA ALA A 238 4.48 13.26 34.73
C ALA A 238 5.59 13.87 35.60
N ARG A 239 6.28 13.04 36.40
CA ARG A 239 7.44 13.47 37.20
C ARG A 239 8.59 13.98 36.34
N HIS A 240 8.91 13.28 35.25
CA HIS A 240 9.95 13.70 34.32
C HIS A 240 9.68 15.10 33.74
N LEU A 241 8.41 15.41 33.47
CA LEU A 241 7.96 16.71 32.97
C LEU A 241 7.67 17.74 34.07
N GLY A 242 7.84 17.39 35.36
CA GLY A 242 7.52 18.26 36.49
C GLY A 242 6.03 18.60 36.60
N ARG A 243 5.14 17.64 36.30
CA ARG A 243 3.68 17.79 36.39
C ARG A 243 3.16 17.22 37.72
N ASP A 244 2.36 18.01 38.41
CA ASP A 244 1.82 17.74 39.75
C ASP A 244 0.28 17.79 39.79
N GLY A 245 -0.38 17.55 38.66
CA GLY A 245 -1.84 17.58 38.54
C GLY A 245 -2.36 16.79 37.35
N SER A 246 -3.68 16.85 37.11
CA SER A 246 -4.35 16.07 36.05
C SER A 246 -3.96 16.47 34.62
N THR A 247 -3.35 17.62 34.42
CA THR A 247 -2.83 18.07 33.12
C THR A 247 -1.41 17.53 32.92
N VAL A 248 -1.31 16.26 32.53
CA VAL A 248 -0.02 15.60 32.30
C VAL A 248 0.54 15.98 30.92
N PHE A 249 -0.33 16.04 29.91
CA PHE A 249 0.03 16.32 28.53
C PHE A 249 -0.25 17.79 28.17
N GLN A 250 0.68 18.47 27.52
CA GLN A 250 0.46 19.77 26.89
C GLN A 250 0.00 19.60 25.44
N ALA A 251 -0.62 20.66 24.89
CA ALA A 251 -1.01 20.68 23.48
C ALA A 251 0.19 20.31 22.58
N GLY A 252 0.00 19.29 21.73
CA GLY A 252 1.03 18.75 20.86
C GLY A 252 1.81 17.55 21.43
N ASP A 253 1.70 17.25 22.73
CA ASP A 253 2.25 16.01 23.30
C ASP A 253 1.53 14.79 22.73
N LYS A 254 2.22 13.64 22.72
CA LYS A 254 1.78 12.46 21.98
C LYS A 254 1.78 11.22 22.85
N LEU A 255 0.74 10.40 22.66
CA LEU A 255 0.67 9.01 23.10
C LEU A 255 0.86 8.08 21.90
N ILE A 256 1.69 7.06 22.05
CA ILE A 256 1.99 6.07 21.01
C ILE A 256 1.61 4.67 21.52
N THR A 257 0.92 3.88 20.71
CA THR A 257 0.61 2.49 21.07
C THR A 257 1.89 1.66 21.21
N SER A 258 1.92 0.75 22.18
CA SER A 258 3.01 -0.24 22.28
C SER A 258 2.96 -1.28 21.16
N GLY A 259 1.75 -1.67 20.74
CA GLY A 259 1.53 -2.53 19.59
C GLY A 259 1.60 -1.74 18.28
N SER A 260 2.24 -2.32 17.27
CA SER A 260 2.25 -1.87 15.88
C SER A 260 1.41 -2.78 14.99
N TYR A 261 1.15 -2.30 13.77
CA TYR A 261 0.63 -3.10 12.67
C TYR A 261 1.67 -3.20 11.54
N GLY A 262 1.90 -4.40 11.03
CA GLY A 262 2.75 -4.63 9.85
C GLY A 262 2.01 -4.20 8.59
N TYR A 263 2.28 -2.99 8.09
CA TYR A 263 1.68 -2.47 6.87
C TYR A 263 2.51 -2.86 5.66
N ALA A 264 1.89 -3.55 4.70
CA ALA A 264 2.47 -3.91 3.42
C ALA A 264 1.43 -3.78 2.32
N VAL A 265 1.90 -3.53 1.09
CA VAL A 265 1.05 -3.50 -0.10
C VAL A 265 1.69 -4.38 -1.17
N ALA A 266 0.91 -5.29 -1.75
CA ALA A 266 1.34 -6.13 -2.86
C ALA A 266 0.22 -6.25 -3.89
N ILE A 267 0.60 -6.45 -5.15
CA ILE A 267 -0.30 -6.77 -6.25
C ILE A 267 0.07 -8.16 -6.74
N VAL A 268 -0.92 -9.04 -6.90
CA VAL A 268 -0.74 -10.30 -7.62
C VAL A 268 -0.88 -10.00 -9.10
N ASP A 269 0.13 -10.42 -9.86
CA ASP A 269 0.18 -10.20 -11.30
C ASP A 269 -0.65 -11.24 -12.08
N PHE A 270 -0.70 -11.13 -13.41
CA PHE A 270 -1.50 -12.03 -14.24
C PHE A 270 -0.98 -13.48 -14.27
N GLU A 271 0.23 -13.73 -13.77
CA GLU A 271 0.88 -15.05 -13.65
C GLU A 271 0.74 -15.62 -12.23
N ASP A 272 -0.15 -15.05 -11.40
CA ASP A 272 -0.32 -15.38 -9.99
C ASP A 272 0.93 -15.13 -9.11
N SER A 273 1.85 -14.26 -9.55
CA SER A 273 3.05 -13.89 -8.81
C SER A 273 2.84 -12.58 -8.04
N ALA A 274 3.15 -12.59 -6.74
CA ALA A 274 3.04 -11.41 -5.89
C ALA A 274 4.21 -10.45 -6.12
N THR A 275 3.89 -9.22 -6.53
CA THR A 275 4.84 -8.10 -6.60
C THR A 275 4.62 -7.19 -5.39
N THR A 276 5.63 -7.08 -4.53
CA THR A 276 5.62 -6.15 -3.39
C THR A 276 5.70 -4.71 -3.90
N ILE A 277 4.67 -3.92 -3.61
CA ILE A 277 4.67 -2.48 -3.87
C ILE A 277 5.32 -1.76 -2.70
N VAL A 278 4.86 -2.05 -1.49
CA VAL A 278 5.39 -1.49 -0.24
C VAL A 278 5.80 -2.64 0.67
N ALA A 279 7.08 -2.68 1.03
CA ALA A 279 7.60 -3.69 1.95
C ALA A 279 7.01 -3.51 3.36
N GLU A 280 6.83 -4.62 4.06
CA GLU A 280 6.22 -4.62 5.39
C GLU A 280 7.02 -3.77 6.38
N GLN A 281 6.36 -2.78 6.98
CA GLN A 281 6.94 -1.95 8.04
C GLN A 281 5.90 -1.65 9.13
N ASN A 282 6.38 -1.45 10.35
CA ASN A 282 5.54 -1.20 11.52
C ASN A 282 4.93 0.21 11.48
N VAL A 283 3.61 0.28 11.54
CA VAL A 283 2.81 1.51 11.68
C VAL A 283 2.17 1.52 13.07
N PHE A 284 2.22 2.67 13.73
CA PHE A 284 1.70 2.85 15.10
C PHE A 284 0.49 3.76 15.15
N GLY A 285 -0.39 3.53 16.13
CA GLY A 285 -1.45 4.46 16.47
C GLY A 285 -0.92 5.58 17.35
N VAL A 286 -1.25 6.83 17.02
CA VAL A 286 -0.79 8.01 17.77
C VAL A 286 -1.97 8.91 18.11
N LEU A 287 -2.06 9.34 19.37
CA LEU A 287 -2.95 10.42 19.78
C LEU A 287 -2.11 11.66 20.11
N GLN A 288 -2.56 12.82 19.65
CA GLN A 288 -1.92 14.09 19.97
C GLN A 288 -2.85 14.93 20.85
N GLN A 289 -2.35 15.39 22.00
CA GLN A 289 -3.13 16.22 22.93
C GLN A 289 -3.57 17.52 22.26
N THR A 290 -4.87 17.80 22.33
CA THR A 290 -5.44 19.09 21.90
C THR A 290 -5.26 20.18 22.95
N ALA A 291 -5.39 21.44 22.50
CA ALA A 291 -5.42 22.60 23.39
C ALA A 291 -6.65 22.62 24.30
#